data_AF-A0A7C7E8Z6-F1
#
_entry.id   AF-A0A7C7E8Z6-F1
#
_cell.length_a   1.000
_cell.length_b   1.000
_cell.length_c   1.000
_cell.angle_alpha   90.00
_cell.angle_beta   90.00
_cell.angle_gamma   90.00
#
_symmetry.space_group_name_H-M   'P 1'
#
loop_
_entity.id
_entity.type
_entity.pdbx_description
1 polymer ?
#
loop_
_entity_poly.entity_id
_entity_poly.type
_entity_poly.pdbx_seq_one_letter_code
_entity_poly.pdbx_strand_id
1 'polypeptide(L)' 'MSILSCYLLPHPPIMIEEVGGRETQKVVSSVKAANKVGKEIQELSPDTLVIISPHGPIFYD' A
#
# COMPACT_ATOMS: atom_id res chain seq x y z
N MET A 1 -24.42 -2.11 1.41
CA MET A 1 -22.94 -2.11 1.43
C MET A 1 -22.46 -2.27 0.00
N SER A 2 -21.68 -1.32 -0.50
CA SER A 2 -21.08 -1.37 -1.84
C SER A 2 -19.57 -1.23 -1.72
N ILE A 3 -18.84 -1.76 -2.69
CA ILE A 3 -17.40 -1.54 -2.82
C ILE A 3 -17.20 -0.16 -3.44
N LEU A 4 -16.48 0.73 -2.76
CA LEU A 4 -16.21 2.09 -3.25
C LEU A 4 -15.06 2.12 -4.27
N SER A 5 -14.02 1.30 -4.05
CA SER A 5 -12.85 1.22 -4.93
C SER A 5 -12.06 -0.06 -4.64
N CYS A 6 -11.19 -0.44 -5.59
CA CYS A 6 -10.24 -1.55 -5.48
C CYS A 6 -8.86 -1.10 -5.95
N TYR A 7 -7.82 -1.51 -5.23
CA TYR A 7 -6.44 -1.12 -5.52
C TYR A 7 -5.53 -2.35 -5.55
N LEU A 8 -4.57 -2.35 -6.48
CA LEU A 8 -3.49 -3.33 -6.53
C LEU A 8 -2.18 -2.59 -6.28
N LEU A 9 -1.49 -2.96 -5.20
CA LEU A 9 -0.28 -2.29 -4.75
C LEU A 9 0.87 -3.30 -4.64
N PRO A 10 2.03 -3.07 -5.26
CA PRO A 10 3.24 -3.76 -4.85
C PRO A 10 3.59 -3.35 -3.41
N HIS A 11 4.09 -4.29 -2.61
CA HIS A 11 4.47 -4.05 -1.22
C HIS A 11 5.92 -4.48 -0.86
N PRO A 12 6.93 -4.26 -1.73
CA PRO A 12 8.30 -4.63 -1.38
C PRO A 12 8.81 -3.78 -0.20
N PRO A 13 9.54 -4.37 0.75
CA PRO A 13 10.07 -3.65 1.92
C PRO A 13 10.92 -2.43 1.57
N ILE A 14 11.59 -2.45 0.41
CA ILE A 14 12.43 -1.35 -0.10
C ILE A 14 11.67 -0.03 -0.32
N MET A 15 10.33 -0.05 -0.32
CA MET A 15 9.50 1.17 -0.39
C MET A 15 9.50 1.98 0.92
N ILE A 16 9.86 1.36 2.05
CA ILE A 16 9.95 2.01 3.35
C ILE A 16 11.35 2.59 3.49
N GLU A 17 11.48 3.90 3.72
CA GLU A 17 12.77 4.60 3.72
C GLU A 17 13.72 4.05 4.79
N GLU A 18 13.20 3.68 5.96
CA GLU A 18 13.94 3.07 7.05
C GLU A 18 14.49 1.68 6.71
N VAL A 19 13.93 1.01 5.69
CA VAL A 19 14.35 -0.32 5.22
C VAL A 19 15.23 -0.22 3.97
N GLY A 20 14.81 0.56 2.97
CA GLY A 20 15.47 0.69 1.67
C GLY A 20 16.56 1.75 1.63
N GLY A 21 16.56 2.74 2.53
CA GLY A 21 17.48 3.88 2.51
C GLY A 21 17.51 4.57 1.15
N ARG A 22 18.71 4.72 0.57
CA ARG A 22 18.90 5.31 -0.77
C ARG A 22 18.23 4.50 -1.89
N GLU A 23 18.07 3.19 -1.70
CA GLU A 23 17.52 2.30 -2.71
C GLU A 23 16.02 2.50 -2.91
N THR A 24 15.33 3.12 -1.95
CA THR A 24 13.91 3.56 -2.07
C THR A 24 13.68 4.40 -3.32
N GLN A 25 14.69 5.15 -3.78
CA GLN A 25 14.62 5.94 -5.00
C GLN A 25 14.38 5.10 -6.26
N LYS A 26 14.81 3.82 -6.27
CA LYS A 26 14.55 2.89 -7.38
C LYS A 26 13.07 2.60 -7.58
N VAL A 27 12.25 2.77 -6.52
CA VAL A 27 10.81 2.49 -6.51
C VAL A 27 9.97 3.73 -6.18
N VAL A 28 10.53 4.93 -6.38
CA VAL A 28 9.86 6.20 -6.01
C VAL A 28 8.50 6.39 -6.70
N SER A 29 8.33 5.86 -7.91
CA SER A 29 7.04 5.88 -8.63
C SER A 29 5.98 5.06 -7.89
N SER A 30 6.33 3.87 -7.38
CA SER A 30 5.45 3.03 -6.57
C SER A 30 5.11 3.69 -5.23
N VAL A 31 6.09 4.31 -4.57
CA VAL A 31 5.87 5.08 -3.32
C VAL A 31 4.89 6.24 -3.56
N LYS A 32 5.05 6.99 -4.65
CA LYS A 32 4.12 8.07 -5.03
C LYS A 32 2.72 7.53 -5.36
N ALA A 33 2.63 6.41 -6.06
CA ALA A 33 1.35 5.77 -6.37
C ALA A 33 0.62 5.29 -5.11
N ALA A 34 1.33 4.66 -4.16
CA ALA A 34 0.76 4.25 -2.88
C ALA A 34 0.24 5.46 -2.08
N ASN A 35 0.99 6.58 -2.06
CA ASN A 35 0.53 7.82 -1.43
C ASN A 35 -0.72 8.41 -2.10
N LYS A 36 -0.85 8.31 -3.43
CA LYS A 36 -2.05 8.73 -4.16
C LYS A 36 -3.26 7.90 -3.74
N VAL A 37 -3.10 6.57 -3.68
CA VAL A 37 -4.15 5.66 -3.19
C VAL A 37 -4.56 6.01 -1.75
N GLY A 38 -3.60 6.33 -0.87
CA GLY A 38 -3.91 6.80 0.48
C GLY A 38 -4.80 8.04 0.51
N LYS A 39 -4.55 9.02 -0.37
CA LYS A 39 -5.39 10.22 -0.51
C LYS A 39 -6.79 9.88 -1.04
N GLU A 40 -6.88 9.01 -2.05
CA GLU A 40 -8.17 8.58 -2.59
C GLU A 40 -9.01 7.82 -1.55
N ILE A 41 -8.40 6.95 -0.74
CA ILE A 41 -9.08 6.25 0.36
C ILE A 41 -9.59 7.26 1.40
N GLN A 42 -8.80 8.30 1.73
CA GLN A 42 -9.23 9.37 2.62
C GLN A 42 -10.44 10.14 2.07
N GLU A 43 -10.44 10.48 0.78
CA GLU A 43 -11.54 11.18 0.12
C GLU A 43 -12.81 10.34 0.05
N LEU A 44 -12.67 9.03 -0.22
CA LEU A 44 -13.79 8.09 -0.26
C LEU A 44 -14.37 7.79 1.13
N SER A 45 -13.58 7.98 2.20
CA SER A 45 -13.97 7.79 3.59
C SER A 45 -14.76 6.48 3.86
N PRO A 46 -14.23 5.30 3.50
CA PRO A 46 -14.94 4.04 3.72
C PRO A 46 -15.06 3.70 5.22
N ASP A 47 -16.17 3.09 5.62
CA ASP A 47 -16.34 2.57 6.99
C ASP A 47 -15.43 1.36 7.28
N THR A 48 -14.93 0.68 6.25
CA THR A 48 -14.13 -0.54 6.39
C THR A 48 -13.13 -0.67 5.25
N LEU A 49 -11.88 -0.99 5.60
CA LEU A 49 -10.82 -1.34 4.66
C LEU A 49 -10.55 -2.85 4.74
N VAL A 50 -10.60 -3.54 3.60
CA VAL A 50 -10.22 -4.97 3.50
C VAL A 50 -8.84 -5.05 2.85
N ILE A 51 -7.85 -5.56 3.60
CA ILE A 51 -6.48 -5.76 3.10
C ILE A 51 -6.25 -7.25 2.87
N ILE A 52 -5.76 -7.60 1.67
CA ILE A 52 -5.37 -8.96 1.31
C ILE A 52 -3.86 -8.95 1.06
N SER A 53 -3.11 -9.78 1.78
CA SER A 53 -1.66 -9.89 1.67
C SER A 53 -1.23 -11.36 1.78
N PRO A 54 -0.23 -11.83 1.00
CA PRO A 54 0.37 -13.15 1.20
C PRO A 54 1.15 -13.25 2.52
N HIS A 55 1.58 -12.10 3.05
CA HIS A 55 2.42 -11.92 4.23
C HIS A 55 1.60 -11.51 5.47
N GLY A 56 0.37 -12.04 5.57
CA GLY A 56 -0.52 -11.75 6.70
C GLY A 56 -0.04 -12.40 8.00
N PRO A 57 -0.51 -11.94 9.17
CA PRO A 57 0.01 -12.37 10.49
C PRO A 57 -0.18 -13.87 10.80
N ILE A 58 -0.89 -14.61 9.94
CA ILE A 58 -1.19 -16.03 10.10
C ILE A 58 -0.11 -16.91 9.45
N PHE A 59 0.58 -16.43 8.42
CA PHE A 59 1.57 -17.20 7.67
C PHE A 59 2.90 -16.48 7.69
N TYR A 60 3.98 -17.23 7.94
CA TYR A 60 5.34 -16.70 7.83
C TYR A 60 5.66 -16.42 6.36
N ASP A 61 6.38 -15.31 6.14
CA ASP A 61 6.92 -14.92 4.84
C ASP A 61 7.92 -15.93 4.28
#